data_AF-A0A1G7UX12-F1
#
_entry.id   AF-A0A1G7UX12-F1
#
_cell.length_a   1.000
_cell.length_b   1.000
_cell.length_c   1.000
_cell.angle_alpha   90.00
_cell.angle_beta   90.00
_cell.angle_gamma   90.00
#
_symmetry.space_group_name_H-M   'P 1'
#
loop_
_entity.id
_entity.type
_entity.pdbx_description
1 polymer ?
#
loop_
_entity_poly.entity_id
_entity_poly.type
_entity_poly.pdbx_seq_one_letter_code
_entity_poly.pdbx_strand_id
1 'polypeptide(L)'
;MMRAHGIMHTRTASFTPPAQPLGHAARRVFACEVARLAVRSLHAELCLYPKPGLVSPIDSGSHDDMDAGTFMRSMFALRHYFKKICLAGWNDAPFAQLKKLGIAAETAMLRATHGINTHRGAIFSLGMLCASAGRARAQGTPLTPAALRAAMLIRWGEELAQHAAPAASTASDEQVRLLAHDRSHEAVAVQLADAVGVQQSARTHLSNGLRVAARYAVSGAREEGALGLPSVFEIGLPALLAARARGATVTEERVDTLYTLMAHISDSNVYHRAGPQGAQIVRDHAERFLAQGGTANARWRTDALHSHRTFMQHRLSPGGAADLLAACCLVQSLAILDKQ
;
A
#
# COMPACT_ATOMS: atom_id res chain seq x y z
N MET A 1 39.50 -45.03 -44.16
CA MET A 1 38.95 -43.76 -43.61
C MET A 1 37.47 -43.95 -43.33
N MET A 2 37.13 -44.24 -42.07
CA MET A 2 35.74 -44.46 -41.60
C MET A 2 35.08 -43.11 -41.28
N ARG A 3 33.83 -42.90 -41.71
CA ARG A 3 32.98 -41.76 -41.32
C ARG A 3 32.13 -42.15 -40.11
N ALA A 4 32.31 -41.44 -38.99
CA ALA A 4 31.48 -41.54 -37.80
C ALA A 4 30.18 -40.74 -37.99
N HIS A 5 29.03 -41.39 -37.80
CA HIS A 5 27.72 -40.72 -37.69
C HIS A 5 27.43 -40.42 -36.22
N GLY A 6 27.36 -39.14 -35.86
CA GLY A 6 26.94 -38.68 -34.55
C GLY A 6 25.41 -38.73 -34.43
N ILE A 7 24.93 -39.49 -33.45
CA ILE A 7 23.52 -39.55 -33.07
C ILE A 7 23.24 -38.37 -32.14
N MET A 8 22.45 -37.39 -32.59
CA MET A 8 21.92 -36.32 -31.75
C MET A 8 20.83 -36.91 -30.83
N HIS A 9 21.11 -37.02 -29.54
CA HIS A 9 20.08 -37.26 -28.53
C HIS A 9 19.26 -35.99 -28.33
N THR A 10 18.03 -35.98 -28.85
CA THR A 10 17.01 -35.00 -28.49
C THR A 10 16.61 -35.20 -27.03
N ARG A 11 16.95 -34.22 -26.20
CA ARG A 11 16.57 -34.16 -24.78
C ARG A 11 15.06 -33.95 -24.72
N THR A 12 14.31 -35.00 -24.36
CA THR A 12 12.88 -34.91 -24.06
C THR A 12 12.69 -33.95 -22.89
N ALA A 13 11.99 -32.84 -23.14
CA ALA A 13 11.56 -31.94 -22.10
C ALA A 13 10.63 -32.71 -21.15
N SER A 14 11.06 -32.88 -19.90
CA SER A 14 10.24 -33.48 -18.84
C SER A 14 9.04 -32.57 -18.59
N PHE A 15 7.86 -33.02 -18.99
CA PHE A 15 6.60 -32.40 -18.61
C PHE A 15 6.39 -32.56 -17.10
N THR A 16 6.56 -31.48 -16.35
CA THR A 16 6.17 -31.44 -14.93
C THR A 16 4.65 -31.39 -14.87
N PRO A 17 3.97 -32.38 -14.27
CA PRO A 17 2.52 -32.34 -14.16
C PRO A 17 2.09 -31.11 -13.34
N PRO A 18 0.94 -30.48 -13.67
CA PRO A 18 0.41 -29.39 -12.87
C PRO A 18 0.22 -29.87 -11.43
N ALA A 19 0.65 -29.07 -10.46
CA ALA A 19 0.49 -29.35 -9.04
C ALA A 19 -0.98 -29.73 -8.75
N GLN A 20 -1.20 -30.85 -8.06
CA GLN A 20 -2.55 -31.27 -7.68
C GLN A 20 -3.24 -30.13 -6.91
N PRO A 21 -4.53 -29.84 -7.17
CA PRO A 21 -5.23 -28.79 -6.47
C PRO A 21 -5.21 -29.09 -4.97
N LEU A 22 -4.59 -28.21 -4.18
CA LEU A 22 -4.61 -28.31 -2.73
C LEU A 22 -6.07 -28.40 -2.27
N GLY A 23 -6.38 -29.41 -1.44
CA GLY A 23 -7.73 -29.62 -0.95
C GLY A 23 -8.29 -28.38 -0.22
N HIS A 24 -9.62 -28.24 -0.16
CA HIS A 24 -10.29 -27.08 0.46
C HIS A 24 -9.77 -26.74 1.87
N ALA A 25 -9.35 -27.74 2.65
CA ALA A 25 -8.74 -27.56 3.96
C ALA A 25 -7.38 -26.85 3.88
N ALA A 26 -6.46 -27.31 3.03
CA ALA A 26 -5.12 -26.73 2.86
C ALA A 26 -5.19 -25.27 2.40
N ARG A 27 -6.09 -24.96 1.46
CA ARG A 27 -6.36 -23.59 1.04
C ARG A 27 -6.80 -22.68 2.20
N ARG A 28 -7.68 -23.17 3.07
CA ARG A 28 -8.17 -22.41 4.23
C ARG A 28 -7.08 -22.19 5.27
N VAL A 29 -6.21 -23.18 5.48
CA VAL A 29 -5.06 -23.08 6.39
C VAL A 29 -4.11 -22.00 5.90
N PHE A 30 -3.68 -22.07 4.63
CA PHE A 30 -2.80 -21.07 4.04
C PHE A 30 -3.37 -19.65 4.14
N ALA A 31 -4.65 -19.46 3.79
CA ALA A 31 -5.29 -18.14 3.89
C ALA A 31 -5.38 -17.63 5.35
N CYS A 32 -5.50 -18.51 6.34
CA CYS A 32 -5.42 -18.13 7.75
C CYS A 32 -3.99 -17.72 8.16
N GLU A 33 -2.96 -18.39 7.65
CA GLU A 33 -1.55 -18.05 7.90
C GLU A 33 -1.20 -16.69 7.32
N VAL A 34 -1.52 -16.46 6.04
CA VAL A 34 -1.35 -15.16 5.37
C VAL A 34 -2.06 -14.05 6.16
N ALA A 35 -3.29 -14.30 6.62
CA ALA A 35 -4.03 -13.32 7.42
C ALA A 35 -3.35 -13.02 8.77
N ARG A 36 -2.81 -14.03 9.45
CA ARG A 36 -2.04 -13.85 10.69
C ARG A 36 -0.77 -13.04 10.43
N LEU A 37 -0.06 -13.31 9.33
CA LEU A 37 1.13 -12.55 8.96
C LEU A 37 0.78 -11.07 8.69
N ALA A 38 -0.31 -10.80 7.97
CA ALA A 38 -0.75 -9.43 7.72
C ALA A 38 -1.09 -8.67 9.02
N VAL A 39 -1.82 -9.30 9.95
CA VAL A 39 -2.12 -8.70 11.27
C VAL A 39 -0.84 -8.51 12.09
N ARG A 40 0.10 -9.46 12.06
CA ARG A 40 1.40 -9.33 12.74
C ARG A 40 2.24 -8.20 12.16
N SER A 41 2.16 -7.95 10.85
CA SER A 41 2.87 -6.83 10.22
C SER A 41 2.30 -5.48 10.62
N LEU A 42 0.97 -5.34 10.73
CA LEU A 42 0.35 -4.14 11.30
C LEU A 42 0.76 -3.93 12.77
N HIS A 43 0.74 -5.00 13.56
CA HIS A 43 1.16 -4.93 14.95
C HIS A 43 2.65 -4.58 15.09
N ALA A 44 3.49 -5.10 14.20
CA ALA A 44 4.91 -4.78 14.16
C ALA A 44 5.18 -3.30 13.85
N GLU A 45 4.39 -2.69 12.96
CA GLU A 45 4.41 -1.24 12.72
C GLU A 45 3.95 -0.48 13.97
N LEU A 46 2.84 -0.89 14.59
CA LEU A 46 2.32 -0.23 15.79
C LEU A 46 3.38 -0.19 16.89
N CYS A 47 3.98 -1.34 17.20
CA CYS A 47 4.97 -1.49 18.26
C CYS A 47 6.36 -0.92 17.94
N LEU A 48 6.62 -0.45 16.71
CA LEU A 48 7.91 0.14 16.38
C LEU A 48 8.12 1.42 17.19
N TYR A 49 9.30 1.56 17.79
CA TYR A 49 9.69 2.78 18.49
C TYR A 49 11.22 2.96 18.51
N PRO A 50 11.75 4.20 18.38
CA PRO A 50 11.04 5.43 18.04
C PRO A 50 10.46 5.42 16.61
N LYS A 51 9.28 6.02 16.43
CA LYS A 51 8.68 6.28 15.12
C LYS A 51 8.14 7.71 15.05
N PRO A 52 8.83 8.63 14.36
CA PRO A 52 8.52 10.06 14.45
C PRO A 52 7.08 10.41 14.06
N GLY A 53 6.36 11.10 14.95
CA GLY A 53 5.01 11.61 14.70
C GLY A 53 3.89 10.58 14.54
N LEU A 54 4.19 9.28 14.66
CA LEU A 54 3.25 8.17 14.48
C LEU A 54 2.78 7.62 15.83
N VAL A 55 1.55 7.11 15.88
CA VAL A 55 0.94 6.49 17.07
C VAL A 55 1.69 5.23 17.48
N SER A 56 2.22 5.17 18.70
CA SER A 56 2.95 4.02 19.26
C SER A 56 2.31 3.56 20.59
N PRO A 57 2.80 2.48 21.22
CA PRO A 57 2.41 2.15 22.59
C PRO A 57 2.83 3.21 23.63
N ILE A 58 3.74 4.12 23.27
CA ILE A 58 4.25 5.16 24.16
C ILE A 58 3.34 6.40 24.13
N ASP A 59 2.87 6.80 22.95
CA ASP A 59 2.10 8.02 22.73
C ASP A 59 1.29 7.98 21.43
N SER A 60 0.40 8.97 21.26
CA SER A 60 -0.41 9.16 20.06
C SER A 60 0.35 9.85 18.90
N GLY A 61 1.66 10.11 19.05
CA GLY A 61 2.43 10.91 18.10
C GLY A 61 1.76 12.26 17.81
N SER A 62 1.58 12.58 16.53
CA SER A 62 0.98 13.84 16.08
C SER A 62 -0.56 13.82 16.00
N HIS A 63 -1.22 12.86 16.67
CA HIS A 63 -2.67 12.67 16.60
C HIS A 63 -3.35 13.00 17.93
N ASP A 64 -4.53 13.63 17.84
CA ASP A 64 -5.42 13.85 18.98
C ASP A 64 -6.63 12.90 18.96
N ASP A 65 -6.85 12.25 17.81
CA ASP A 65 -8.04 11.44 17.50
C ASP A 65 -7.77 9.93 17.54
N MET A 66 -6.53 9.50 17.74
CA MET A 66 -6.16 8.08 17.77
C MET A 66 -5.02 7.79 18.72
N ASP A 67 -5.00 6.54 19.19
CA ASP A 67 -4.01 5.98 20.11
C ASP A 67 -3.76 4.50 19.77
N ALA A 68 -2.85 3.85 20.49
CA ALA A 68 -2.56 2.43 20.30
C ALA A 68 -3.81 1.55 20.45
N GLY A 69 -4.72 1.89 21.36
CA GLY A 69 -5.99 1.17 21.54
C GLY A 69 -6.87 1.21 20.29
N THR A 70 -6.92 2.35 19.60
CA THR A 70 -7.64 2.56 18.35
C THR A 70 -7.05 1.72 17.23
N PHE A 71 -5.72 1.65 17.14
CA PHE A 71 -5.02 0.75 16.20
C PHE A 71 -5.32 -0.72 16.48
N MET A 72 -5.32 -1.14 17.75
CA MET A 72 -5.65 -2.51 18.14
C MET A 72 -7.08 -2.88 17.72
N ARG A 73 -8.08 -2.02 17.98
CA ARG A 73 -9.47 -2.24 17.53
C ARG A 73 -9.56 -2.41 16.01
N SER A 74 -8.84 -1.57 15.27
CA SER A 74 -8.76 -1.65 13.81
C SER A 74 -8.16 -2.97 13.32
N MET A 75 -7.00 -3.39 13.85
CA MET A 75 -6.37 -4.66 13.49
C MET A 75 -7.28 -5.86 13.74
N PHE A 76 -7.98 -5.88 14.88
CA PHE A 76 -8.96 -6.93 15.15
C PHE A 76 -10.10 -6.91 14.13
N ALA A 77 -10.65 -5.76 13.76
CA ALA A 77 -11.70 -5.66 12.74
C ALA A 77 -11.24 -6.21 11.37
N LEU A 78 -9.97 -6.00 11.03
CA LEU A 78 -9.38 -6.37 9.73
C LEU A 78 -8.94 -7.83 9.61
N ARG A 79 -8.80 -8.58 10.72
CA ARG A 79 -8.27 -9.96 10.72
C ARG A 79 -8.93 -10.92 9.72
N HIS A 80 -10.25 -10.80 9.54
CA HIS A 80 -10.99 -11.65 8.60
C HIS A 80 -10.90 -11.17 7.15
N TYR A 81 -10.65 -9.89 6.93
CA TYR A 81 -10.50 -9.32 5.60
C TYR A 81 -9.29 -9.93 4.88
N PHE A 82 -8.13 -9.98 5.54
CA PHE A 82 -6.91 -10.53 4.94
C PHE A 82 -7.06 -12.00 4.51
N LYS A 83 -7.81 -12.80 5.29
CA LYS A 83 -8.17 -14.17 4.90
C LYS A 83 -9.06 -14.18 3.66
N LYS A 84 -10.12 -13.36 3.64
CA LYS A 84 -11.09 -13.31 2.54
C LYS A 84 -10.43 -12.86 1.23
N ILE A 85 -9.58 -11.85 1.28
CA ILE A 85 -8.92 -11.32 0.08
C ILE A 85 -7.81 -12.26 -0.42
N CYS A 86 -7.10 -12.96 0.46
CA CYS A 86 -6.20 -14.04 0.08
C CYS A 86 -6.95 -15.17 -0.64
N LEU A 87 -8.11 -15.60 -0.11
CA LEU A 87 -8.96 -16.60 -0.78
C LEU A 87 -9.49 -16.09 -2.12
N ALA A 88 -9.82 -14.81 -2.25
CA ALA A 88 -10.23 -14.22 -3.52
C ALA A 88 -9.09 -14.27 -4.56
N GLY A 89 -7.87 -13.92 -4.16
CA GLY A 89 -6.68 -14.06 -5.01
C GLY A 89 -6.39 -15.51 -5.42
N TRP A 90 -6.56 -16.47 -4.51
CA TRP A 90 -6.48 -17.90 -4.82
C TRP A 90 -7.46 -18.33 -5.92
N ASN A 91 -8.67 -17.76 -5.92
CA ASN A 91 -9.70 -18.03 -6.91
C ASN A 91 -9.54 -17.23 -8.21
N ASP A 92 -8.44 -16.48 -8.36
CA ASP A 92 -8.21 -15.57 -9.49
C ASP A 92 -9.35 -14.55 -9.68
N ALA A 93 -9.95 -14.11 -8.57
CA ALA A 93 -11.08 -13.19 -8.58
C ALA A 93 -10.75 -11.87 -9.32
N PRO A 94 -11.72 -11.28 -10.05
CA PRO A 94 -11.53 -9.99 -10.72
C PRO A 94 -11.30 -8.86 -9.71
N PHE A 95 -10.63 -7.79 -10.14
CA PHE A 95 -10.31 -6.65 -9.26
C PHE A 95 -11.56 -6.05 -8.58
N ALA A 96 -12.70 -6.03 -9.28
CA ALA A 96 -13.98 -5.58 -8.73
C ALA A 96 -14.38 -6.31 -7.45
N GLN A 97 -14.08 -7.61 -7.32
CA GLN A 97 -14.34 -8.37 -6.10
C GLN A 97 -13.35 -8.01 -4.99
N LEU A 98 -12.08 -7.83 -5.30
CA LEU A 98 -11.08 -7.36 -4.31
C LEU A 98 -11.44 -5.97 -3.77
N LYS A 99 -11.89 -5.08 -4.66
CA LYS A 99 -12.38 -3.75 -4.31
C LYS A 99 -13.58 -3.81 -3.36
N LYS A 100 -14.57 -4.66 -3.62
CA LYS A 100 -15.71 -4.89 -2.71
C LYS A 100 -15.25 -5.34 -1.33
N LEU A 101 -14.27 -6.25 -1.25
CA LEU A 101 -13.70 -6.70 0.02
C LEU A 101 -12.96 -5.57 0.74
N GLY A 102 -12.19 -4.74 0.03
CA GLY A 102 -11.50 -3.58 0.58
C GLY A 102 -12.45 -2.54 1.16
N ILE A 103 -13.52 -2.19 0.44
CA ILE A 103 -14.56 -1.25 0.91
C ILE A 103 -15.24 -1.79 2.17
N ALA A 104 -15.57 -3.09 2.21
CA ALA A 104 -16.15 -3.72 3.38
C ALA A 104 -15.18 -3.71 4.59
N ALA A 105 -13.89 -3.91 4.34
CA ALA A 105 -12.85 -3.84 5.37
C ALA A 105 -12.70 -2.42 5.93
N GLU A 106 -12.70 -1.41 5.06
CA GLU A 106 -12.66 -0.01 5.45
C GLU A 106 -13.89 0.36 6.31
N THR A 107 -15.08 -0.08 5.90
CA THR A 107 -16.31 0.12 6.67
C THR A 107 -16.22 -0.54 8.06
N ALA A 108 -15.68 -1.76 8.12
CA ALA A 108 -15.50 -2.49 9.37
C ALA A 108 -14.48 -1.81 10.30
N MET A 109 -13.37 -1.33 9.74
CA MET A 109 -12.39 -0.52 10.46
C MET A 109 -13.05 0.73 11.05
N LEU A 110 -13.66 1.57 10.20
CA LEU A 110 -14.29 2.82 10.62
C LEU A 110 -15.34 2.58 11.70
N ARG A 111 -16.13 1.51 11.60
CA ARG A 111 -17.09 1.15 12.66
C ARG A 111 -16.39 0.83 13.99
N ALA A 112 -15.32 0.02 13.96
CA ALA A 112 -14.58 -0.38 15.16
C ALA A 112 -13.77 0.77 15.79
N THR A 113 -13.48 1.81 15.02
CA THR A 113 -12.70 2.98 15.43
C THR A 113 -13.55 4.24 15.55
N HIS A 114 -14.88 4.15 15.59
CA HIS A 114 -15.77 5.30 15.72
C HIS A 114 -15.55 6.40 14.66
N GLY A 115 -15.30 6.00 13.41
CA GLY A 115 -15.07 6.89 12.27
C GLY A 115 -13.61 7.30 12.06
N ILE A 116 -12.69 6.88 12.93
CA ILE A 116 -11.28 7.27 12.85
C ILE A 116 -10.54 6.41 11.82
N ASN A 117 -9.81 7.06 10.91
CA ASN A 117 -9.06 6.37 9.86
C ASN A 117 -7.65 5.98 10.34
N THR A 118 -7.43 4.71 10.67
CA THR A 118 -6.12 4.22 11.13
C THR A 118 -5.29 3.52 10.05
N HIS A 119 -5.93 2.72 9.17
CA HIS A 119 -5.24 1.75 8.29
C HIS A 119 -5.78 1.74 6.85
N ARG A 120 -6.42 2.81 6.37
CA ARG A 120 -7.00 2.80 5.00
C ARG A 120 -5.96 2.48 3.91
N GLY A 121 -4.74 3.01 4.01
CA GLY A 121 -3.68 2.68 3.05
C GLY A 121 -3.21 1.23 3.21
N ALA A 122 -2.99 0.78 4.45
CA ALA A 122 -2.62 -0.62 4.72
C ALA A 122 -3.69 -1.64 4.28
N ILE A 123 -4.98 -1.34 4.37
CA ILE A 123 -6.06 -2.19 3.82
C ILE A 123 -5.78 -2.47 2.35
N PHE A 124 -5.44 -1.44 1.59
CA PHE A 124 -5.15 -1.59 0.17
C PHE A 124 -3.84 -2.36 -0.07
N SER A 125 -2.71 -1.88 0.46
CA SER A 125 -1.39 -2.47 0.16
C SER A 125 -1.24 -3.89 0.70
N LEU A 126 -1.54 -4.15 1.98
CA LEU A 126 -1.49 -5.51 2.53
C LEU A 126 -2.57 -6.39 1.92
N GLY A 127 -3.74 -5.84 1.59
CA GLY A 127 -4.82 -6.55 0.93
C GLY A 127 -4.41 -7.10 -0.44
N MET A 128 -3.80 -6.26 -1.28
CA MET A 128 -3.28 -6.69 -2.58
C MET A 128 -2.16 -7.71 -2.43
N LEU A 129 -1.23 -7.54 -1.48
CA LEU A 129 -0.18 -8.53 -1.19
C LEU A 129 -0.77 -9.89 -0.74
N CYS A 130 -1.82 -9.88 0.09
CA CYS A 130 -2.52 -11.10 0.49
C CYS A 130 -3.20 -11.79 -0.70
N ALA A 131 -3.83 -11.03 -1.60
CA ALA A 131 -4.42 -11.55 -2.83
C ALA A 131 -3.35 -12.18 -3.72
N SER A 132 -2.23 -11.48 -3.94
CA SER A 132 -1.09 -11.97 -4.72
C SER A 132 -0.48 -13.24 -4.14
N ALA A 133 -0.36 -13.34 -2.81
CA ALA A 133 0.09 -14.55 -2.14
C ALA A 133 -0.87 -15.73 -2.37
N GLY A 134 -2.18 -15.48 -2.26
CA GLY A 134 -3.22 -16.47 -2.58
C GLY A 134 -3.11 -16.99 -4.01
N ARG A 135 -2.94 -16.08 -4.97
CA ARG A 135 -2.80 -16.41 -6.39
C ARG A 135 -1.51 -17.18 -6.68
N ALA A 136 -0.37 -16.68 -6.19
CA ALA A 136 0.92 -17.32 -6.36
C ALA A 136 0.89 -18.77 -5.84
N ARG A 137 0.33 -19.00 -4.65
CA ARG A 137 0.21 -20.34 -4.08
C ARG A 137 -0.74 -21.24 -4.89
N ALA A 138 -1.85 -20.71 -5.40
CA ALA A 138 -2.76 -21.47 -6.27
C ALA A 138 -2.10 -21.91 -7.59
N GLN A 139 -1.12 -21.14 -8.07
CA GLN A 139 -0.36 -21.41 -9.29
C GLN A 139 0.94 -22.21 -9.05
N GLY A 140 1.20 -22.64 -7.81
CA GLY A 140 2.47 -23.31 -7.47
C GLY A 140 3.69 -22.41 -7.63
N THR A 141 3.51 -21.09 -7.63
CA THR A 141 4.58 -20.11 -7.72
C THR A 141 5.14 -19.80 -6.32
N PRO A 142 6.48 -19.66 -6.17
CA PRO A 142 7.08 -19.25 -4.92
C PRO A 142 6.56 -17.90 -4.40
N LEU A 143 6.58 -17.68 -3.09
CA LEU A 143 6.20 -16.40 -2.46
C LEU A 143 7.39 -15.45 -2.32
N THR A 144 8.31 -15.45 -3.29
CA THR A 144 9.40 -14.49 -3.32
C THR A 144 8.86 -13.07 -3.58
N PRO A 145 9.56 -12.01 -3.16
CA PRO A 145 9.13 -10.64 -3.42
C PRO A 145 8.83 -10.37 -4.90
N ALA A 146 9.72 -10.82 -5.79
CA ALA A 146 9.55 -10.69 -7.23
C ALA A 146 8.30 -11.42 -7.74
N ALA A 147 8.06 -12.65 -7.28
CA ALA A 147 6.90 -13.43 -7.67
C ALA A 147 5.58 -12.82 -7.16
N LEU A 148 5.55 -12.29 -5.92
CA LEU A 148 4.38 -11.61 -5.38
C LEU A 148 4.04 -10.35 -6.19
N ARG A 149 5.05 -9.55 -6.54
CA ARG A 149 4.88 -8.35 -7.39
C ARG A 149 4.39 -8.74 -8.78
N ALA A 150 5.01 -9.74 -9.40
CA ALA A 150 4.63 -10.23 -10.72
C ALA A 150 3.19 -10.77 -10.72
N ALA A 151 2.81 -11.60 -9.74
CA ALA A 151 1.45 -12.14 -9.63
C ALA A 151 0.40 -11.02 -9.52
N MET A 152 0.72 -9.93 -8.83
CA MET A 152 -0.14 -8.76 -8.71
C MET A 152 -0.32 -8.04 -10.05
N LEU A 153 0.78 -7.71 -10.72
CA LEU A 153 0.79 -6.95 -11.96
C LEU A 153 0.17 -7.74 -13.11
N ILE A 154 0.53 -9.02 -13.25
CA ILE A 154 -0.02 -9.91 -14.28
C ILE A 154 -1.53 -10.01 -14.15
N ARG A 155 -2.06 -10.09 -12.92
CA ARG A 155 -3.49 -10.31 -12.75
C ARG A 155 -4.32 -9.04 -12.71
N TRP A 156 -3.88 -8.04 -11.95
CA TRP A 156 -4.70 -6.87 -11.64
C TRP A 156 -4.08 -5.57 -12.14
N GLY A 157 -2.91 -5.59 -12.78
CA GLY A 157 -2.19 -4.38 -13.19
C GLY A 157 -3.01 -3.48 -14.11
N GLU A 158 -3.68 -4.05 -15.11
CA GLU A 158 -4.53 -3.29 -16.03
C GLU A 158 -5.75 -2.67 -15.31
N GLU A 159 -6.50 -3.46 -14.54
CA GLU A 159 -7.66 -2.97 -13.79
C GLU A 159 -7.27 -1.93 -12.72
N LEU A 160 -6.09 -2.08 -12.12
CA LEU A 160 -5.52 -1.10 -11.18
C LEU A 160 -5.13 0.20 -11.88
N ALA A 161 -4.50 0.14 -13.05
CA ALA A 161 -4.16 1.31 -13.86
C ALA A 161 -5.41 2.07 -14.30
N GLN A 162 -6.44 1.36 -14.77
CA GLN A 162 -7.75 1.94 -15.10
C GLN A 162 -8.42 2.58 -13.87
N HIS A 163 -8.26 1.98 -12.69
CA HIS A 163 -8.80 2.54 -11.45
C HIS A 163 -8.01 3.74 -10.91
N ALA A 164 -6.71 3.81 -11.20
CA ALA A 164 -5.83 4.90 -10.81
C ALA A 164 -5.91 6.10 -11.76
N ALA A 165 -6.31 5.88 -13.02
CA ALA A 165 -6.54 6.96 -13.98
C ALA A 165 -7.52 7.99 -13.38
N PRO A 166 -7.22 9.29 -13.47
CA PRO A 166 -8.21 10.31 -13.14
C PRO A 166 -9.44 10.04 -14.00
N ALA A 167 -10.63 10.05 -13.39
CA ALA A 167 -11.88 9.87 -14.13
C ALA A 167 -11.87 10.87 -15.28
N ALA A 168 -11.69 10.37 -16.50
CA ALA A 168 -11.60 11.22 -17.66
C ALA A 168 -12.84 12.11 -17.67
N SER A 169 -12.66 13.41 -17.93
CA SER A 169 -13.74 14.33 -18.26
C SER A 169 -14.33 13.97 -19.63
N THR A 170 -14.77 12.74 -19.81
CA THR A 170 -15.47 12.25 -21.00
C THR A 170 -16.92 12.67 -20.89
N ALA A 171 -17.17 13.98 -21.02
CA ALA A 171 -18.46 14.56 -21.38
C ALA A 171 -18.39 16.08 -21.65
N SER A 172 -17.37 16.81 -21.18
CA SER A 172 -17.39 18.29 -21.26
C SER A 172 -16.78 18.88 -22.53
N ASP A 173 -15.71 18.30 -23.08
CA ASP A 173 -14.91 19.02 -24.08
C ASP A 173 -15.45 18.93 -25.51
N GLU A 174 -16.18 17.87 -25.83
CA GLU A 174 -16.81 17.70 -27.14
C GLU A 174 -18.14 18.47 -27.24
N GLN A 175 -18.92 18.52 -26.15
CA GLN A 175 -20.17 19.30 -26.08
C GLN A 175 -19.91 20.81 -26.01
N VAL A 176 -18.84 21.26 -25.34
CA VAL A 176 -18.47 22.69 -25.30
C VAL A 176 -17.95 23.18 -26.65
N ARG A 177 -17.31 22.33 -27.46
CA ARG A 177 -16.90 22.70 -28.83
C ARG A 177 -18.06 22.79 -29.82
N LEU A 178 -19.09 21.96 -29.66
CA LEU A 178 -20.30 21.97 -30.51
C LEU A 178 -21.26 23.11 -30.16
N LEU A 179 -21.23 23.63 -28.93
CA LEU A 179 -22.07 24.76 -28.48
C LEU A 179 -21.44 26.15 -28.75
N ALA A 180 -20.18 26.22 -29.19
CA ALA A 180 -19.48 27.49 -29.44
C ALA A 180 -19.61 28.02 -30.88
N HIS A 181 -20.48 27.43 -31.71
CA HIS A 181 -20.64 27.82 -33.12
C HIS A 181 -22.01 28.43 -33.48
N ASP A 182 -22.84 28.72 -32.49
CA ASP A 182 -24.06 29.47 -32.75
C ASP A 182 -24.35 30.42 -31.59
N ARG A 183 -24.82 31.62 -31.97
CA ARG A 183 -25.51 32.65 -31.18
C ARG A 183 -24.73 33.87 -30.71
N SER A 184 -24.78 34.87 -31.59
CA SER A 184 -25.37 36.17 -31.28
C SER A 184 -26.72 36.05 -30.53
N HIS A 185 -26.97 37.05 -29.67
CA HIS A 185 -28.20 37.37 -28.93
C HIS A 185 -28.33 36.83 -27.49
N GLU A 186 -28.22 37.79 -26.56
CA GLU A 186 -28.81 37.82 -25.23
C GLU A 186 -30.28 37.36 -25.28
N ALA A 187 -30.59 36.18 -24.71
CA ALA A 187 -31.88 35.84 -24.08
C ALA A 187 -32.04 34.32 -23.87
N VAL A 188 -31.18 33.67 -23.09
CA VAL A 188 -31.55 32.39 -22.41
C VAL A 188 -30.84 32.31 -21.05
N ALA A 189 -31.06 33.29 -20.17
CA ALA A 189 -30.44 33.33 -18.84
C ALA A 189 -31.37 32.88 -17.69
N VAL A 190 -32.53 32.26 -17.97
CA VAL A 190 -33.52 31.95 -16.89
C VAL A 190 -34.03 30.50 -16.88
N GLN A 191 -33.52 29.58 -17.70
CA GLN A 191 -33.99 28.17 -17.69
C GLN A 191 -32.89 27.09 -17.69
N LEU A 192 -31.74 27.36 -17.09
CA LEU A 192 -30.71 26.33 -16.81
C LEU A 192 -30.22 26.37 -15.34
N ALA A 193 -31.09 26.78 -14.41
CA ALA A 193 -30.81 26.68 -12.98
C ALA A 193 -30.93 25.24 -12.43
N ASP A 194 -31.58 24.32 -13.15
CA ASP A 194 -31.75 22.93 -12.70
C ASP A 194 -30.65 21.96 -13.16
N ALA A 195 -29.71 22.39 -14.02
CA ALA A 195 -28.58 21.57 -14.45
C ALA A 195 -27.33 21.72 -13.54
N VAL A 196 -27.28 22.77 -12.71
CA VAL A 196 -26.17 23.00 -11.76
C VAL A 196 -26.37 22.23 -10.44
N GLY A 197 -27.61 21.88 -10.10
CA GLY A 197 -27.95 21.10 -8.90
C GLY A 197 -27.41 19.66 -8.90
N VAL A 198 -27.11 19.09 -10.07
CA VAL A 198 -26.59 17.72 -10.18
C VAL A 198 -25.07 17.65 -9.92
N GLN A 199 -24.33 18.76 -10.04
CA GLN A 199 -22.87 18.78 -9.82
C GLN A 199 -22.45 18.93 -8.35
N GLN A 200 -23.34 19.36 -7.46
CA GLN A 200 -23.02 19.46 -6.03
C GLN A 200 -23.04 18.10 -5.32
N SER A 201 -23.80 17.13 -5.85
CA SER A 201 -23.86 15.75 -5.37
C SER A 201 -22.56 14.96 -5.59
N ALA A 202 -21.74 15.31 -6.59
CA ALA A 202 -20.48 14.60 -6.90
C ALA A 202 -19.27 15.07 -6.06
N ARG A 203 -19.37 16.21 -5.36
CA ARG A 203 -18.26 16.75 -4.54
C ARG A 203 -18.17 16.13 -3.14
N THR A 204 -19.14 15.33 -2.71
CA THR A 204 -19.28 14.87 -1.32
C THR A 204 -18.58 13.56 -0.97
N HIS A 205 -17.86 12.89 -1.89
CA HIS A 205 -17.21 11.61 -1.59
C HIS A 205 -15.78 11.41 -2.13
N LEU A 206 -15.00 12.48 -2.31
CA LEU A 206 -13.54 12.32 -2.49
C LEU A 206 -12.90 12.03 -1.15
N SER A 207 -12.20 10.89 -1.04
CA SER A 207 -11.37 10.61 0.14
C SER A 207 -10.32 11.72 0.30
N ASN A 208 -9.88 12.01 1.53
CA ASN A 208 -8.83 13.01 1.77
C ASN A 208 -7.58 12.77 0.91
N GLY A 209 -7.24 11.50 0.65
CA GLY A 209 -6.14 11.14 -0.27
C GLY A 209 -6.38 11.56 -1.72
N LEU A 210 -7.60 11.44 -2.25
CA LEU A 210 -7.93 11.92 -3.60
C LEU A 210 -7.93 13.45 -3.69
N ARG A 211 -8.38 14.13 -2.62
CA ARG A 211 -8.31 15.60 -2.54
C ARG A 211 -6.87 16.10 -2.53
N VAL A 212 -5.98 15.40 -1.81
CA VAL A 212 -4.55 15.71 -1.75
C VAL A 212 -3.84 15.39 -3.06
N ALA A 213 -4.09 14.22 -3.64
CA ALA A 213 -3.53 13.82 -4.94
C ALA A 213 -3.92 14.83 -6.04
N ALA A 214 -5.20 15.23 -6.08
CA ALA A 214 -5.68 16.24 -7.02
C ALA A 214 -5.12 17.65 -6.78
N ARG A 215 -4.83 18.00 -5.51
CA ARG A 215 -4.34 19.35 -5.14
C ARG A 215 -2.82 19.50 -5.26
N TYR A 216 -2.06 18.43 -5.05
CA TYR A 216 -0.60 18.48 -4.91
C TYR A 216 0.14 17.50 -5.84
N ALA A 217 -0.55 16.81 -6.76
CA ALA A 217 0.02 15.80 -7.65
C ALA A 217 0.82 14.71 -6.89
N VAL A 218 0.35 14.36 -5.69
CA VAL A 218 0.97 13.34 -4.84
C VAL A 218 0.47 11.97 -5.26
N SER A 219 1.40 11.06 -5.57
CA SER A 219 1.08 9.64 -5.80
C SER A 219 0.37 9.05 -4.60
N GLY A 220 -0.87 8.62 -4.80
CA GLY A 220 -1.69 7.99 -3.78
C GLY A 220 -1.54 6.47 -3.79
N ALA A 221 -2.09 5.79 -2.77
CA ALA A 221 -2.07 4.33 -2.68
C ALA A 221 -2.59 3.61 -3.96
N ARG A 222 -3.48 4.24 -4.73
CA ARG A 222 -3.99 3.69 -6.01
C ARG A 222 -2.92 3.65 -7.10
N GLU A 223 -2.14 4.73 -7.22
CA GLU A 223 -1.05 4.83 -8.20
C GLU A 223 0.09 3.87 -7.82
N GLU A 224 0.44 3.82 -6.53
CA GLU A 224 1.32 2.77 -5.98
C GLU A 224 0.84 1.37 -6.38
N GLY A 225 -0.45 1.07 -6.23
CA GLY A 225 -1.02 -0.21 -6.65
C GLY A 225 -0.87 -0.48 -8.16
N ALA A 226 -1.23 0.49 -8.99
CA ALA A 226 -1.13 0.39 -10.45
C ALA A 226 0.30 0.12 -10.94
N LEU A 227 1.30 0.70 -10.26
CA LEU A 227 2.72 0.53 -10.57
C LEU A 227 3.35 -0.71 -9.90
N GLY A 228 2.56 -1.52 -9.20
CA GLY A 228 3.07 -2.73 -8.60
C GLY A 228 3.74 -2.52 -7.24
N LEU A 229 3.31 -1.53 -6.47
CA LEU A 229 3.86 -1.11 -5.16
C LEU A 229 5.38 -0.84 -5.18
N PRO A 230 5.89 0.04 -6.07
CA PRO A 230 7.33 0.30 -6.18
C PRO A 230 7.93 0.76 -4.85
N SER A 231 7.22 1.54 -4.04
CA SER A 231 7.71 1.95 -2.73
C SER A 231 7.97 0.77 -1.78
N VAL A 232 7.23 -0.33 -1.91
CA VAL A 232 7.49 -1.56 -1.16
C VAL A 232 8.69 -2.30 -1.72
N PHE A 233 8.70 -2.58 -3.02
CA PHE A 233 9.64 -3.52 -3.63
C PHE A 233 10.99 -2.92 -4.02
N GLU A 234 11.04 -1.62 -4.29
CA GLU A 234 12.24 -0.92 -4.79
C GLU A 234 12.87 0.00 -3.74
N ILE A 235 12.13 0.38 -2.70
CA ILE A 235 12.60 1.30 -1.64
C ILE A 235 12.64 0.60 -0.28
N GLY A 236 11.47 0.26 0.27
CA GLY A 236 11.35 -0.22 1.64
C GLY A 236 11.99 -1.59 1.88
N LEU A 237 11.65 -2.58 1.04
CA LEU A 237 12.18 -3.94 1.20
C LEU A 237 13.71 -4.01 1.00
N PRO A 238 14.32 -3.35 -0.01
CA PRO A 238 15.76 -3.26 -0.12
C PRO A 238 16.43 -2.63 1.11
N ALA A 239 15.87 -1.55 1.67
CA ALA A 239 16.38 -0.92 2.88
C ALA A 239 16.35 -1.88 4.09
N LEU A 240 15.24 -2.60 4.26
CA LEU A 240 15.06 -3.60 5.31
C LEU A 240 16.12 -4.71 5.20
N LEU A 241 16.28 -5.28 4.00
CA LEU A 241 17.26 -6.35 3.76
C LEU A 241 18.69 -5.86 3.92
N ALA A 242 19.00 -4.62 3.51
CA ALA A 242 20.32 -4.03 3.69
C ALA A 242 20.65 -3.84 5.17
N ALA A 243 19.72 -3.33 5.98
CA ALA A 243 19.91 -3.21 7.43
C ALA A 243 20.14 -4.58 8.08
N ARG A 244 19.35 -5.58 7.72
CA ARG A 244 19.55 -6.96 8.20
C ARG A 244 20.91 -7.51 7.83
N ALA A 245 21.36 -7.31 6.59
CA ALA A 245 22.67 -7.79 6.13
C ALA A 245 23.84 -7.14 6.89
N ARG A 246 23.64 -5.93 7.43
CA ARG A 246 24.58 -5.26 8.34
C ARG A 246 24.55 -5.81 9.78
N GLY A 247 23.66 -6.76 10.09
CA GLY A 247 23.48 -7.30 11.44
C GLY A 247 22.57 -6.48 12.34
N ALA A 248 21.75 -5.57 11.77
CA ALA A 248 20.79 -4.80 12.54
C ALA A 248 19.76 -5.70 13.24
N THR A 249 19.31 -5.28 14.43
CA THR A 249 18.18 -5.93 15.10
C THR A 249 16.88 -5.73 14.31
N VAL A 250 15.85 -6.51 14.63
CA VAL A 250 14.52 -6.40 13.99
C VAL A 250 13.91 -5.00 14.16
N THR A 251 14.17 -4.34 15.29
CA THR A 251 13.72 -2.95 15.50
C THR A 251 14.47 -2.00 14.59
N GLU A 252 15.79 -2.15 14.52
CA GLU A 252 16.68 -1.27 13.76
C GLU A 252 16.43 -1.35 12.25
N GLU A 253 16.27 -2.55 11.70
CA GLU A 253 15.95 -2.71 10.27
C GLU A 253 14.61 -2.04 9.90
N ARG A 254 13.63 -2.03 10.81
CA ARG A 254 12.33 -1.40 10.59
C ARG A 254 12.40 0.12 10.74
N VAL A 255 13.21 0.64 11.67
CA VAL A 255 13.48 2.07 11.78
C VAL A 255 14.18 2.57 10.51
N ASP A 256 15.25 1.92 10.08
CA ASP A 256 15.95 2.28 8.83
C ASP A 256 15.01 2.23 7.62
N THR A 257 14.13 1.22 7.56
CA THR A 257 13.11 1.10 6.51
C THR A 257 12.12 2.27 6.55
N LEU A 258 11.59 2.61 7.73
CA LEU A 258 10.65 3.71 7.91
C LEU A 258 11.27 5.04 7.45
N TYR A 259 12.50 5.29 7.88
CA TYR A 259 13.26 6.48 7.49
C TYR A 259 13.54 6.53 5.99
N THR A 260 13.92 5.39 5.39
CA THR A 260 14.11 5.31 3.94
C THR A 260 12.82 5.63 3.19
N LEU A 261 11.67 5.10 3.64
CA LEU A 261 10.37 5.42 3.05
C LEU A 261 10.04 6.90 3.20
N MET A 262 10.20 7.48 4.39
CA MET A 262 9.94 8.92 4.64
C MET A 262 10.77 9.84 3.74
N ALA A 263 12.01 9.46 3.40
CA ALA A 263 12.88 10.24 2.53
C ALA A 263 12.44 10.21 1.05
N HIS A 264 11.83 9.10 0.58
CA HIS A 264 11.64 8.88 -0.85
C HIS A 264 10.18 8.90 -1.31
N ILE A 265 9.21 8.69 -0.42
CA ILE A 265 7.80 8.67 -0.80
C ILE A 265 7.14 10.04 -0.59
N SER A 266 6.08 10.28 -1.37
CA SER A 266 5.21 11.43 -1.15
C SER A 266 4.05 11.04 -0.23
N ASP A 267 4.16 11.36 1.05
CA ASP A 267 3.17 10.96 2.06
C ASP A 267 1.94 11.87 2.08
N SER A 268 0.85 11.41 1.48
CA SER A 268 -0.40 12.18 1.42
C SER A 268 -0.97 12.60 2.78
N ASN A 269 -0.70 11.86 3.88
CA ASN A 269 -1.16 12.27 5.22
C ASN A 269 -0.39 13.49 5.72
N VAL A 270 0.91 13.57 5.42
CA VAL A 270 1.73 14.74 5.76
C VAL A 270 1.28 15.95 4.94
N TYR A 271 1.10 15.78 3.63
CA TYR A 271 0.61 16.85 2.75
C TYR A 271 -0.77 17.37 3.18
N HIS A 272 -1.68 16.47 3.59
CA HIS A 272 -3.00 16.87 4.11
C HIS A 272 -2.91 17.74 5.36
N ARG A 273 -1.95 17.44 6.25
CA ARG A 273 -1.84 18.06 7.58
C ARG A 273 -1.06 19.37 7.57
N ALA A 274 0.04 19.41 6.83
CA ALA A 274 1.02 20.49 6.91
C ALA A 274 1.54 20.95 5.53
N GLY A 275 0.92 20.48 4.44
CA GLY A 275 1.26 20.90 3.08
C GLY A 275 2.70 20.56 2.66
N PRO A 276 3.20 21.21 1.60
CA PRO A 276 4.54 20.94 1.05
C PRO A 276 5.69 21.22 2.02
N GLN A 277 5.55 22.23 2.87
CA GLN A 277 6.55 22.58 3.88
C GLN A 277 6.70 21.47 4.93
N GLY A 278 5.58 20.95 5.46
CA GLY A 278 5.61 19.80 6.36
C GLY A 278 6.20 18.55 5.72
N ALA A 279 5.89 18.30 4.45
CA ALA A 279 6.49 17.20 3.71
C ALA A 279 8.02 17.36 3.55
N GLN A 280 8.49 18.60 3.34
CA GLN A 280 9.93 18.88 3.29
C GLN A 280 10.60 18.64 4.64
N ILE A 281 9.98 19.06 5.76
CA ILE A 281 10.52 18.80 7.11
C ILE A 281 10.68 17.29 7.35
N VAL A 282 9.69 16.48 6.94
CA VAL A 282 9.79 15.02 7.06
C VAL A 282 10.97 14.48 6.26
N ARG A 283 11.11 14.89 4.99
CA ARG A 283 12.22 14.47 4.12
C ARG A 283 13.58 14.89 4.68
N ASP A 284 13.75 16.14 5.09
CA ASP A 284 15.01 16.67 5.62
C ASP A 284 15.48 15.90 6.87
N HIS A 285 14.54 15.59 7.78
CA HIS A 285 14.85 14.76 8.95
C HIS A 285 15.20 13.34 8.57
N ALA A 286 14.50 12.78 7.58
CA ALA A 286 14.72 11.42 7.15
C ALA A 286 16.07 11.25 6.46
N GLU A 287 16.38 12.12 5.50
CA GLU A 287 17.65 12.16 4.77
C GLU A 287 18.83 12.40 5.72
N ARG A 288 18.70 13.32 6.68
CA ARG A 288 19.75 13.57 7.68
C ARG A 288 20.04 12.34 8.54
N PHE A 289 19.00 11.65 9.01
CA PHE A 289 19.16 10.43 9.81
C PHE A 289 19.89 9.34 9.00
N LEU A 290 19.52 9.15 7.74
CA LEU A 290 20.16 8.18 6.84
C LEU A 290 21.61 8.57 6.52
N ALA A 291 21.87 9.84 6.23
CA ALA A 291 23.22 10.36 5.95
C ALA A 291 24.17 10.22 7.14
N GLN A 292 23.64 10.21 8.37
CA GLN A 292 24.40 9.96 9.59
C GLN A 292 24.67 8.46 9.85
N GLY A 293 24.24 7.56 8.96
CA GLY A 293 24.43 6.11 9.07
C GLY A 293 23.19 5.35 9.56
N GLY A 294 22.05 6.03 9.68
CA GLY A 294 20.81 5.43 10.19
C GLY A 294 21.02 4.79 11.56
N THR A 295 20.46 3.61 11.76
CA THR A 295 20.61 2.85 13.02
C THR A 295 22.01 2.28 13.27
N ALA A 296 22.92 2.31 12.29
CA ALA A 296 24.32 1.97 12.53
C ALA A 296 25.04 3.06 13.34
N ASN A 297 24.46 4.27 13.44
CA ASN A 297 24.98 5.34 14.28
C ASN A 297 24.65 5.10 15.75
N ALA A 298 25.64 5.15 16.65
CA ALA A 298 25.42 4.97 18.09
C ALA A 298 24.39 5.93 18.70
N ARG A 299 24.18 7.10 18.09
CA ARG A 299 23.23 8.14 18.54
C ARG A 299 21.84 8.04 17.90
N TRP A 300 21.60 7.05 17.05
CA TRP A 300 20.38 6.96 16.23
C TRP A 300 19.09 7.12 17.05
N ARG A 301 19.02 6.57 18.27
CA ARG A 301 17.84 6.69 19.15
C ARG A 301 17.57 8.14 19.52
N THR A 302 18.61 8.88 19.88
CA THR A 302 18.51 10.30 20.24
C THR A 302 18.03 11.12 19.05
N ASP A 303 18.55 10.84 17.86
CA ASP A 303 18.20 11.59 16.64
C ASP A 303 16.78 11.24 16.16
N ALA A 304 16.35 9.99 16.35
CA ALA A 304 14.98 9.56 16.08
C ALA A 304 13.97 10.17 17.06
N LEU A 305 14.31 10.25 18.36
CA LEU A 305 13.49 10.95 19.35
C LEU A 305 13.44 12.46 19.11
N HIS A 306 14.54 13.07 18.64
CA HIS A 306 14.53 14.46 18.23
C HIS A 306 13.57 14.68 17.06
N SER A 307 13.65 13.84 16.02
CA SER A 307 12.72 13.88 14.89
C SER A 307 11.26 13.70 15.34
N HIS A 308 11.01 12.78 16.28
CA HIS A 308 9.68 12.57 16.85
C HIS A 308 9.13 13.84 17.51
N ARG A 309 9.92 14.52 18.35
CA ARG A 309 9.50 15.79 18.98
C ARG A 309 9.21 16.87 17.94
N THR A 310 10.08 17.03 16.94
CA THR A 310 9.86 17.98 15.85
C THR A 310 8.57 17.66 15.10
N PHE A 311 8.31 16.40 14.79
CA PHE A 311 7.11 16.00 14.05
C PHE A 311 5.85 16.27 14.87
N MET A 312 5.86 16.01 16.18
CA MET A 312 4.75 16.36 17.07
C MET A 312 4.48 17.87 17.09
N GLN A 313 5.54 18.69 17.23
CA GLN A 313 5.43 20.16 17.24
C GLN A 313 4.79 20.70 15.96
N HIS A 314 5.11 20.11 14.81
CA HIS A 314 4.56 20.49 13.51
C HIS A 314 3.33 19.67 13.09
N ARG A 315 2.79 18.82 13.98
CA ARG A 315 1.65 17.91 13.73
C ARG A 315 1.83 17.02 12.49
N LEU A 316 3.06 16.60 12.21
CA LEU A 316 3.45 15.76 11.07
C LEU A 316 3.26 14.29 11.40
N SER A 317 2.55 13.55 10.55
CA SER A 317 2.35 12.11 10.71
C SER A 317 2.61 11.40 9.36
N PRO A 318 3.77 10.76 9.18
CA PRO A 318 4.12 10.01 7.97
C PRO A 318 3.40 8.65 7.91
N GLY A 319 2.06 8.68 7.89
CA GLY A 319 1.24 7.46 7.96
C GLY A 319 1.28 6.61 6.70
N GLY A 320 1.51 7.20 5.52
CA GLY A 320 1.74 6.44 4.29
C GLY A 320 3.04 5.63 4.38
N ALA A 321 4.10 6.20 4.96
CA ALA A 321 5.35 5.47 5.21
C ALA A 321 5.14 4.31 6.20
N ALA A 322 4.32 4.51 7.23
CA ALA A 322 3.97 3.46 8.18
C ALA A 322 3.20 2.30 7.52
N ASP A 323 2.19 2.60 6.70
CA ASP A 323 1.41 1.60 5.96
C ASP A 323 2.33 0.77 5.03
N LEU A 324 3.30 1.41 4.37
CA LEU A 324 4.28 0.75 3.49
C LEU A 324 5.32 -0.05 4.27
N LEU A 325 5.73 0.38 5.47
CA LEU A 325 6.57 -0.42 6.35
C LEU A 325 5.86 -1.74 6.73
N ALA A 326 4.57 -1.69 7.08
CA ALA A 326 3.78 -2.88 7.35
C ALA A 326 3.71 -3.80 6.11
N ALA A 327 3.58 -3.23 4.91
CA ALA A 327 3.63 -3.99 3.65
C ALA A 327 4.99 -4.68 3.45
N CYS A 328 6.11 -3.99 3.71
CA CYS A 328 7.46 -4.58 3.66
C CYS A 328 7.61 -5.76 4.63
N CYS A 329 7.13 -5.59 5.87
CA CYS A 329 7.13 -6.66 6.89
C CYS A 329 6.31 -7.88 6.44
N LEU A 330 5.17 -7.66 5.75
CA LEU A 330 4.35 -8.74 5.21
C LEU A 330 5.07 -9.49 4.09
N VAL A 331 5.66 -8.78 3.11
CA VAL A 331 6.41 -9.40 2.01
C VAL A 331 7.53 -10.28 2.54
N GLN A 332 8.29 -9.78 3.52
CA GLN A 332 9.34 -10.57 4.16
C GLN A 332 8.79 -11.83 4.85
N SER A 333 7.69 -11.68 5.60
CA SER A 333 7.09 -12.81 6.32
C SER A 333 6.56 -13.89 5.37
N LEU A 334 5.98 -13.49 4.23
CA LEU A 334 5.52 -14.41 3.19
C LEU A 334 6.67 -15.17 2.55
N ALA A 335 7.80 -14.49 2.27
CA ALA A 335 8.99 -15.13 1.73
C ALA A 335 9.64 -16.14 2.69
N ILE A 336 9.42 -16.00 4.00
CA ILE A 336 9.85 -16.97 5.02
C ILE A 336 8.88 -18.15 5.08
N LEU A 337 7.56 -17.90 5.04
CA LEU A 337 6.52 -18.93 5.05
C LEU A 337 6.69 -19.94 3.90
N ASP A 338 7.19 -19.51 2.75
CA ASP A 338 7.39 -20.38 1.59
C ASP A 338 8.54 -21.38 1.73
N LYS A 339 9.45 -21.13 2.69
CA LYS A 339 10.61 -21.99 2.97
C LYS A 339 10.30 -23.07 4.01
N GLN A 340 9.08 -23.07 4.56
CA GLN A 340 8.59 -23.99 5.60
C GLN A 340 7.65 -25.03 4.97
#